data_AF-A0A1F9DH83-F1
#
_entry.id   AF-A0A1F9DH83-F1
#
_cell.length_a   1.000
_cell.length_b   1.000
_cell.length_c   1.000
_cell.angle_alpha   90.00
_cell.angle_beta   90.00
_cell.angle_gamma   90.00
#
_symmetry.space_group_name_H-M   'P 1'
#
loop_
_entity.id
_entity.type
_entity.pdbx_description
1 polymer ?
#
loop_
_entity_poly.entity_id
_entity_poly.type
_entity_poly.pdbx_seq_one_letter_code
_entity_poly.pdbx_strand_id
1 'polypeptide(L)'
;MQVFFWVAFLVIIIVTFFAIQNSGAPPVFIKFLLWKFETSLIYTILGSVGLGILLTLLFWIPREIRASFRKSKLSRETSPPPPPKSD
;
A
#
# COMPACT_ATOMS: atom_id res chain seq x y z
N MET A 1 -2.08 -11.69 -14.20
CA MET A 1 -2.83 -11.68 -12.93
C MET A 1 -2.65 -12.95 -12.10
N GLN A 2 -2.82 -14.15 -12.67
CA GLN A 2 -2.70 -15.41 -11.92
C GLN A 2 -1.32 -15.65 -11.25
N VAL A 3 -0.22 -15.28 -11.91
CA VAL A 3 1.14 -15.40 -11.35
C VAL A 3 1.30 -14.58 -10.07
N PHE A 4 0.71 -13.38 -10.01
CA PHE A 4 0.77 -12.53 -8.81
C PHE A 4 0.08 -13.18 -7.62
N PHE A 5 -1.04 -13.86 -7.83
CA PHE A 5 -1.72 -14.59 -6.75
C PHE A 5 -0.89 -15.76 -6.23
N TRP A 6 -0.22 -16.50 -7.11
CA TRP A 6 0.70 -17.57 -6.69
C TRP A 6 1.90 -17.04 -5.92
N VAL A 7 2.49 -15.93 -6.37
CA VAL A 7 3.60 -15.28 -5.64
C VAL A 7 3.12 -14.77 -4.28
N ALA A 8 1.96 -14.10 -4.21
CA ALA A 8 1.39 -13.62 -2.96
C ALA A 8 1.11 -14.76 -1.98
N PHE A 9 0.56 -15.87 -2.47
CA PHE A 9 0.31 -17.07 -1.67
C PHE A 9 1.61 -17.65 -1.10
N LEU A 10 2.65 -17.78 -1.93
CA LEU A 10 3.97 -18.25 -1.48
C LEU A 10 4.57 -17.32 -0.41
N VAL A 11 4.46 -16.00 -0.60
CA VAL A 11 4.92 -15.01 0.38
C VAL A 11 4.17 -15.17 1.71
N ILE A 12 2.85 -15.36 1.70
CA ILE A 12 2.06 -15.57 2.92
C ILE A 12 2.52 -16.82 3.66
N ILE A 13 2.79 -17.92 2.94
CA ILE A 13 3.31 -19.15 3.54
C ILE A 13 4.67 -18.88 4.22
N ILE A 14 5.61 -18.26 3.50
CA ILE A 14 6.94 -17.94 4.03
C ILE A 14 6.84 -17.07 5.28
N VAL A 15 6.03 -16.01 5.25
CA VAL A 15 5.82 -15.10 6.38
C VAL A 15 5.21 -15.85 7.57
N THR A 16 4.29 -16.78 7.33
CA THR A 16 3.67 -17.60 8.39
C THR A 16 4.70 -18.49 9.08
N PHE A 17 5.51 -19.22 8.30
CA PHE A 17 6.59 -20.04 8.85
C PHE A 17 7.63 -19.21 9.59
N PHE A 18 8.00 -18.05 9.04
CA PHE A 18 8.90 -17.11 9.69
C PHE A 18 8.35 -16.65 11.04
N ALA A 19 7.06 -16.28 11.11
CA ALA A 19 6.43 -15.84 12.34
C ALA A 19 6.41 -16.95 13.40
N ILE A 20 6.06 -18.18 13.01
CA ILE A 20 6.05 -19.33 13.94
C ILE A 20 7.45 -19.60 14.49
N GLN A 21 8.45 -19.68 13.62
CA GLN A 21 9.84 -19.98 14.02
C GLN A 21 10.45 -18.90 14.92
N ASN A 22 10.07 -17.64 14.71
CA ASN A 22 10.62 -16.51 15.48
C ASN A 22 9.73 -16.10 16.66
N SER A 23 8.64 -16.81 16.94
CA SER A 23 7.70 -16.46 18.01
C SER A 23 8.28 -16.56 19.42
N GLY A 24 9.22 -17.48 19.66
CA GLY A 24 9.93 -17.63 20.93
C GLY A 24 11.29 -16.93 20.98
N ALA A 25 11.64 -16.15 19.96
CA ALA A 25 12.94 -15.46 19.93
C ALA A 25 12.98 -14.33 20.99
N PRO A 26 14.16 -14.01 21.55
CA PRO A 26 14.31 -12.87 22.44
C PRO A 26 13.81 -11.56 21.80
N PRO A 27 13.27 -10.61 22.60
CA PRO A 27 12.85 -9.32 22.08
C PRO A 27 13.99 -8.55 21.39
N VAL A 28 13.62 -7.76 20.40
CA VAL A 28 14.51 -6.87 19.66
C VAL A 28 14.47 -5.48 20.28
N PHE A 29 15.65 -4.89 20.48
CA PHE A 29 15.80 -3.52 20.95
C PHE A 29 16.00 -2.56 19.77
N ILE A 30 15.07 -1.65 19.59
CA ILE A 30 15.13 -0.58 18.60
C ILE A 30 15.50 0.71 19.33
N LYS A 31 16.55 1.39 18.85
CA LYS A 31 16.98 2.69 19.38
C LYS A 31 17.02 3.69 18.22
N PHE A 32 16.29 4.79 18.34
CA PHE A 32 16.26 5.85 17.35
C PHE A 32 16.29 7.23 18.02
N LEU A 33 17.40 7.96 17.85
CA LEU A 33 17.65 9.26 18.46
C LEU A 33 17.50 9.24 20.00
N LEU A 34 16.32 9.56 20.53
CA LEU A 34 15.97 9.51 21.95
C LEU A 34 14.97 8.38 22.29
N TRP A 35 14.38 7.76 21.28
CA TRP A 35 13.39 6.70 21.43
C TRP A 35 14.05 5.34 21.61
N LYS A 36 13.53 4.56 22.56
CA LYS A 36 13.92 3.18 22.82
C LYS A 36 12.65 2.35 22.89
N PHE A 37 12.62 1.26 22.15
CA PHE A 37 11.46 0.37 22.10
C PHE A 37 11.93 -1.08 22.07
N GLU A 38 11.26 -1.93 22.83
CA GLU A 38 11.53 -3.36 22.91
C GLU A 38 10.26 -4.09 22.49
N THR A 39 10.39 -4.97 21.51
CA THR A 39 9.25 -5.75 21.00
C THR A 39 9.72 -7.02 20.31
N SER A 40 8.80 -7.91 19.96
CA SER A 40 9.17 -9.10 19.17
C SER A 40 9.62 -8.69 17.75
N LEU A 41 10.51 -9.50 17.18
CA LEU A 41 10.95 -9.33 15.78
C LEU A 41 9.75 -9.28 14.82
N ILE A 42 8.74 -10.10 15.10
CA ILE A 42 7.51 -10.22 14.30
C ILE A 42 6.75 -8.89 14.28
N TYR A 43 6.52 -8.28 15.45
CA TYR A 43 5.82 -6.99 15.53
C TYR A 43 6.64 -5.86 14.92
N THR A 44 7.97 -5.91 15.01
CA THR A 44 8.84 -4.94 14.35
C THR A 44 8.66 -4.98 12.83
N ILE A 45 8.70 -6.18 12.24
CA ILE A 45 8.56 -6.36 10.80
C ILE A 45 7.15 -5.98 10.35
N LEU A 46 6.10 -6.52 10.99
CA LEU A 46 4.71 -6.20 10.64
C LEU A 46 4.41 -4.71 10.78
N GLY A 47 4.87 -4.08 11.87
CA GLY A 47 4.72 -2.64 12.09
C GLY A 47 5.43 -1.80 11.03
N SER A 48 6.68 -2.14 10.68
CA SER A 48 7.45 -1.41 9.67
C SER A 48 6.85 -1.53 8.26
N VAL A 49 6.45 -2.73 7.85
CA VAL A 49 5.81 -2.98 6.55
C VAL A 49 4.45 -2.28 6.50
N GLY A 50 3.63 -2.43 7.53
CA GLY A 50 2.33 -1.77 7.63
C GLY A 50 2.43 -0.25 7.56
N LEU A 51 3.42 0.33 8.27
CA LEU A 51 3.67 1.78 8.22
C LEU A 51 4.15 2.23 6.84
N GLY A 52 5.02 1.47 6.17
CA GLY A 52 5.46 1.76 4.81
C GLY A 52 4.30 1.76 3.80
N ILE A 53 3.38 0.80 3.90
CA ILE A 53 2.15 0.76 3.10
C ILE A 53 1.29 1.99 3.41
N LEU A 54 1.08 2.31 4.68
CA LEU A 54 0.26 3.45 5.09
C LEU A 54 0.82 4.77 4.56
N LEU A 55 2.13 5.00 4.67
CA LEU A 55 2.80 6.17 4.12
C LEU A 55 2.67 6.23 2.59
N THR A 56 2.88 5.10 1.91
CA THR A 56 2.73 5.03 0.45
C THR A 56 1.32 5.42 0.02
N LEU A 57 0.29 4.85 0.67
CA LEU A 57 -1.10 5.19 0.39
C LEU A 57 -1.41 6.64 0.70
N LEU A 58 -0.92 7.17 1.83
CA LEU A 58 -1.12 8.55 2.24
C LEU A 58 -0.65 9.56 1.19
N PHE A 59 0.51 9.31 0.56
CA PHE A 59 1.05 10.20 -0.48
C PHE A 59 0.49 9.90 -1.88
N TRP A 60 0.15 8.66 -2.18
CA TRP A 60 -0.31 8.26 -3.51
C TRP A 60 -1.79 8.57 -3.75
N ILE A 61 -2.67 8.32 -2.77
CA ILE A 61 -4.13 8.49 -2.93
C ILE A 61 -4.51 9.93 -3.34
N PRO A 62 -4.04 11.00 -2.68
CA PRO A 62 -4.43 12.36 -3.05
C PRO A 62 -4.00 12.73 -4.47
N ARG A 63 -2.84 12.21 -4.92
CA ARG A 63 -2.34 12.41 -6.28
C ARG A 63 -3.28 11.79 -7.30
N GLU A 64 -3.67 10.54 -7.10
CA GLU A 64 -4.57 9.84 -8.04
C GLU A 64 -5.97 10.45 -8.06
N ILE A 65 -6.49 10.88 -6.90
CA ILE A 65 -7.77 11.59 -6.82
C ILE A 65 -7.72 12.88 -7.68
N ARG A 66 -6.67 13.69 -7.52
CA ARG A 66 -6.50 14.92 -8.33
C ARG A 66 -6.35 14.62 -9.82
N ALA A 67 -5.62 13.56 -10.18
CA ALA A 67 -5.43 13.15 -11.56
C ALA A 67 -6.77 12.71 -12.20
N SER A 68 -7.61 11.99 -11.45
CA SER A 68 -8.93 11.57 -11.89
C SER A 68 -9.85 12.76 -12.21
N PHE A 69 -9.87 13.79 -11.34
CA PHE A 69 -10.66 15.00 -11.58
C PHE A 69 -10.19 15.83 -12.78
N ARG A 70 -8.89 15.80 -13.13
CA ARG A 70 -8.39 16.48 -14.34
C ARG A 70 -8.82 15.76 -15.62
N LYS A 71 -8.80 14.42 -15.62
CA LYS A 71 -9.23 13.61 -16.77
C LYS A 71 -10.70 13.85 -17.11
N SER A 72 -11.56 14.00 -16.11
CA SER A 72 -12.99 14.25 -16.33
C SER A 72 -13.30 15.65 -16.86
N LYS A 73 -12.48 16.67 -16.55
CA LYS A 73 -12.59 18.00 -17.16
C LYS A 73 -12.16 18.01 -18.62
N LEU A 74 -11.03 17.38 -18.94
CA LEU A 74 -10.50 17.36 -20.31
C LEU A 74 -11.43 16.62 -21.29
N SER A 75 -12.02 15.50 -20.86
CA SER A 75 -13.00 14.75 -21.68
C SER A 75 -14.24 15.58 -22.03
N ARG A 76 -14.62 16.56 -21.20
CA ARG A 76 -15.78 17.42 -21.46
C ARG A 76 -15.49 18.53 -22.45
N GLU A 77 -14.26 19.06 -22.47
CA GLU A 77 -13.83 20.08 -23.43
C GLU A 77 -13.58 19.53 -24.83
N THR A 78 -13.15 18.28 -24.96
CA THR A 78 -12.87 17.65 -26.27
C THR A 78 -14.07 16.90 -26.88
N SER A 79 -15.24 16.94 -26.23
CA SER A 79 -16.45 16.31 -26.77
C SER A 79 -17.03 17.16 -27.91
N PRO A 80 -17.30 16.59 -29.11
CA PRO A 80 -17.89 17.35 -30.20
C PRO A 80 -19.26 17.89 -29.81
N PRO A 81 -19.65 19.09 -30.31
CA PRO A 81 -20.94 19.68 -30.00
C PRO A 81 -22.09 18.74 -30.42
N PRO A 82 -23.21 18.75 -29.68
CA PRO A 82 -24.35 17.90 -30.02
C PRO A 82 -24.87 18.21 -31.43
N PRO A 83 -25.34 17.19 -32.18
CA PRO A 83 -25.86 17.41 -33.52
C PRO A 83 -27.05 18.38 -33.48
N PRO A 84 -27.22 19.23 -34.50
CA PRO A 84 -28.37 20.14 -34.58
C PRO A 84 -29.67 19.35 -34.53
N LYS A 85 -30.65 19.83 -33.76
CA LYS A 85 -31.97 19.22 -33.71
C LYS A 85 -32.63 19.36 -35.08
N SER A 86 -33.10 18.25 -35.63
CA SER A 86 -33.94 18.24 -36.83
C SER A 86 -35.33 18.72 -36.43
N ASP A 87 -35.70 19.92 -36.89
CA ASP A 87 -37.07 20.45 -36.84
C ASP A 87 -37.98 19.76 -37.87
#